data_AF-A0A965FER0-F1
#
_entry.id   AF-A0A965FER0-F1
#
_cell.length_a   1.000
_cell.length_b   1.000
_cell.length_c   1.000
_cell.angle_alpha   90.00
_cell.angle_beta   90.00
_cell.angle_gamma   90.00
#
_symmetry.space_group_name_H-M   'P 1'
#
loop_
_entity.id
_entity.type
_entity.pdbx_description
1 polymer ?
#
loop_
_entity_poly.entity_id
_entity_poly.type
_entity_poly.pdbx_seq_one_letter_code
_entity_poly.pdbx_strand_id
1 'polypeptide(L)' 'MPDPLGIIAGGGSLPLRVAQAASAVGRPVHVVVLEGHGDP' A
#
# COMPACT_ATOMS: atom_id res chain seq x y z
N MET A 1 6.89 -17.72 3.02
CA MET A 1 6.86 -16.24 2.90
C MET A 1 5.40 -15.80 3.03
N PRO A 2 5.10 -14.63 3.61
CA PRO A 2 3.73 -14.14 3.68
C PRO A 2 3.16 -13.93 2.27
N ASP A 3 1.87 -14.20 2.09
CA ASP A 3 1.18 -13.97 0.83
C ASP A 3 1.26 -12.49 0.43
N PRO A 4 1.24 -12.18 -0.89
CA PRO A 4 1.26 -10.79 -1.36
C PRO A 4 0.20 -9.91 -0.68
N LEU A 5 0.54 -8.65 -0.42
CA LEU A 5 -0.37 -7.66 0.13
C LEU A 5 -0.98 -6.82 -0.98
N GLY A 6 -2.30 -6.86 -1.12
CA GLY A 6 -3.05 -5.87 -1.88
C GLY A 6 -3.41 -4.68 -1.00
N ILE A 7 -3.18 -3.46 -1.50
CA ILE A 7 -3.59 -2.21 -0.85
C ILE A 7 -4.50 -1.45 -1.81
N ILE A 8 -5.70 -1.09 -1.35
CA ILE A 8 -6.56 -0.13 -2.02
C ILE A 8 -6.34 1.23 -1.35
N ALA A 9 -5.65 2.14 -2.02
CA ALA A 9 -5.21 3.40 -1.46
C ALA A 9 -6.25 4.50 -1.72
N GLY A 10 -6.95 4.91 -0.64
CA GLY A 10 -7.65 6.20 -0.57
C GLY A 10 -6.71 7.31 -0.09
N GLY A 11 -7.26 8.35 0.54
CA GLY A 11 -6.48 9.51 0.99
C GLY A 11 -5.76 9.35 2.33
N GLY A 12 -4.87 10.30 2.60
CA GLY A 12 -4.06 10.36 3.80
C GLY A 12 -2.85 9.44 3.76
N SER A 13 -1.99 9.55 4.78
CA SER A 13 -0.68 8.87 4.80
C SER A 13 -0.72 7.39 5.20
N LEU A 14 -1.89 6.83 5.53
CA LEU A 14 -1.97 5.44 6.03
C LEU A 14 -1.60 4.40 4.97
N PRO A 15 -2.17 4.41 3.73
CA PRO A 15 -1.83 3.42 2.72
C PRO A 15 -0.33 3.38 2.39
N LEU A 16 0.31 4.56 2.31
CA LEU A 16 1.75 4.70 2.10
C LEU A 16 2.57 4.05 3.24
N ARG A 17 2.23 4.34 4.49
CA ARG A 17 2.90 3.77 5.67
C ARG A 17 2.79 2.24 5.71
N VAL A 18 1.63 1.70 5.34
CA VAL A 18 1.43 0.24 5.23
C VAL A 18 2.30 -0.34 4.13
N ALA A 19 2.33 0.27 2.94
CA ALA A 19 3.17 -0.19 1.83
C ALA A 19 4.67 -0.19 2.18
N GLN A 20 5.14 0.85 2.85
CA GLN A 20 6.52 0.97 3.33
C GLN A 20 6.86 -0.11 4.36
N ALA A 21 6.01 -0.31 5.36
CA ALA A 21 6.24 -1.32 6.41
C ALA A 21 6.26 -2.74 5.84
N ALA A 22 5.34 -3.07 4.93
CA ALA A 22 5.30 -4.38 4.28
C ALA A 22 6.52 -4.61 3.37
N SER A 23 6.92 -3.60 2.61
CA SER A 23 8.10 -3.68 1.73
C SER A 23 9.39 -3.83 2.55
N ALA A 24 9.51 -3.14 3.69
CA ALA A 24 10.68 -3.21 4.57
C ALA A 24 10.95 -4.61 5.14
N VAL A 25 9.91 -5.45 5.25
CA VAL A 25 10.03 -6.85 5.67
C VAL A 25 10.06 -7.84 4.49
N GLY A 26 10.22 -7.35 3.26
CA GLY A 26 10.31 -8.17 2.06
C GLY A 26 8.99 -8.82 1.63
N ARG A 27 7.84 -8.32 2.09
CA ARG A 27 6.53 -8.81 1.63
C ARG A 27 6.22 -8.19 0.26
N PRO A 28 5.83 -8.97 -0.76
CA PRO A 28 5.37 -8.42 -2.04
C PRO A 28 4.14 -7.52 -1.84
N VAL A 29 4.14 -6.32 -2.43
CA VAL A 29 3.05 -5.34 -2.32
C VAL A 29 2.55 -4.96 -3.71
N HIS A 30 1.22 -4.93 -3.87
CA HIS A 30 0.55 -4.35 -5.03
C HIS A 30 -0.44 -3.29 -4.55
N VAL A 31 -0.37 -2.10 -5.14
CA VAL A 31 -1.20 -0.95 -4.74
C VAL A 31 -2.10 -0.53 -5.90
N VAL A 32 -3.39 -0.40 -5.61
CA VAL A 32 -4.36 0.24 -6.50
C VAL A 32 -4.77 1.56 -5.87
N VAL A 33 -4.49 2.66 -6.55
CA VAL A 33 -4.82 4.00 -6.09
C VAL A 33 -6.23 4.36 -6.54
N LEU A 34 -7.08 4.78 -5.61
CA LEU A 34 -8.43 5.25 -5.92
C LEU A 34 -8.35 6.65 -6.52
N GLU A 35 -8.80 6.77 -7.76
CA GLU A 35 -8.86 8.06 -8.46
C GLU A 35 -9.65 9.09 -7.66
N GLY A 36 -9.14 10.33 -7.61
CA GLY A 36 -9.74 11.44 -6.86
C GLY A 36 -9.64 11.33 -5.33
N HIS A 37 -9.01 10.28 -4.79
CA HIS A 37 -8.87 10.07 -3.34
C HIS A 37 -7.42 9.82 -2.92
N GLY A 38 -6.67 9.06 -3.71
CA GLY A 38 -5.29 8.71 -3.39
C GLY A 38 -4.35 9.90 -3.45
N ASP A 39 -3.48 9.99 -2.45
CA ASP A 39 -2.38 10.95 -2.45
C ASP A 39 -1.28 10.47 -3.43
N PRO A 40 -0.63 11.41 -4.17
CA PRO A 40 0.44 11.10 -5.12
C PRO A 40 1.74 10.61 -4.45
#